data_AF-A0A0V1KJS2-F1
#
_entry.id   AF-A0A0V1KJS2-F1
#
_cell.length_a   1.000
_cell.length_b   1.000
_cell.length_c   1.000
_cell.angle_alpha   90.00
_cell.angle_beta   90.00
_cell.angle_gamma   90.00
#
_symmetry.space_group_name_H-M   'P 1'
#
loop_
_entity.id
_entity.type
_entity.pdbx_description
1 polymer ?
#
loop_
_entity_poly.entity_id
_entity_poly.type
_entity_poly.pdbx_seq_one_letter_code
_entity_poly.pdbx_strand_id
1 'polypeptide(L)'
;MIYQAGIHLLLSFALSWTVDSLQLTLIHTNDIHSRFTPINNELKDCTAADIAANKCFGGAAKRMTAVRRIRKKYKNVLFLDAGDQYQGTLWYVLFRHKAIADVMNALRYDAMALGNHEFDHALPGLLPLLREAKFPIMAANVATDNEELQALLKPYTIFTFDDVKVGVIGYVTPLTKKLSKAHEVEFEDEIQVLTRFAAQLKEEGVNMIIAVGHSGIQMDRLICQKVPNIDIVVGGHTNTFLYSGKAPSVEEIQGPYPEIYNDQGKPCLVVTDYAFGKYLG
;
A
#
# COMPACT_ATOMS: atom_id res chain seq x y z
N MET A 1 70.80 35.18 -17.26
CA MET A 1 69.35 35.22 -17.50
C MET A 1 68.83 33.81 -17.28
N ILE A 2 68.34 33.51 -16.07
CA ILE A 2 67.83 32.18 -15.70
C ILE A 2 66.31 32.25 -15.82
N TYR A 3 65.73 31.48 -16.74
CA TYR A 3 64.29 31.36 -16.90
C TYR A 3 63.73 30.47 -15.78
N GLN A 4 62.89 31.03 -14.90
CA GLN A 4 62.02 30.26 -14.02
C GLN A 4 60.74 29.91 -14.78
N ALA A 5 60.56 28.62 -15.06
CA ALA A 5 59.29 28.08 -15.54
C ALA A 5 58.39 27.80 -14.31
N GLY A 6 57.31 28.58 -14.17
CA GLY A 6 56.27 28.34 -13.17
C GLY A 6 55.38 27.17 -13.58
N ILE A 7 55.34 26.12 -12.76
CA ILE A 7 54.40 25.01 -12.91
C ILE A 7 53.10 25.43 -12.23
N HIS A 8 52.05 25.70 -13.02
CA HIS A 8 50.69 25.86 -12.52
C HIS A 8 50.06 24.48 -12.30
N LEU A 9 49.91 24.09 -11.04
CA LEU A 9 49.22 22.87 -10.63
C LEU A 9 47.71 23.13 -10.66
N LEU A 10 47.03 22.68 -11.72
CA LEU A 10 45.56 22.65 -11.79
C LEU A 10 45.04 21.49 -10.92
N LEU A 11 44.53 21.80 -9.73
CA LEU A 11 43.75 20.86 -8.91
C LEU A 11 42.37 20.67 -9.53
N SER A 12 42.18 19.58 -10.25
CA SER A 12 40.88 19.08 -10.65
C SER A 12 40.16 18.47 -9.44
N PHE A 13 39.20 19.21 -8.87
CA PHE A 13 38.24 18.65 -7.93
C PHE A 13 37.31 17.69 -8.69
N ALA A 14 37.58 16.39 -8.60
CA ALA A 14 36.62 15.37 -8.99
C ALA A 14 35.51 15.34 -7.91
N LEU A 15 34.38 15.97 -8.18
CA LEU A 15 33.16 15.77 -7.41
C LEU A 15 32.70 14.32 -7.67
N SER A 16 33.01 13.43 -6.73
CA SER A 16 32.41 12.09 -6.71
C SER A 16 30.99 12.23 -6.19
N TRP A 17 30.01 12.23 -7.11
CA TRP A 17 28.61 12.07 -6.76
C TRP A 17 28.42 10.61 -6.35
N THR A 18 28.44 10.33 -5.05
CA THR A 18 27.90 9.08 -4.54
C THR A 18 26.40 9.13 -4.74
N VAL A 19 25.88 8.38 -5.71
CA VAL A 19 24.44 8.12 -5.80
C VAL A 19 24.07 7.33 -4.55
N ASP A 20 23.45 7.99 -3.58
CA ASP A 20 23.03 7.32 -2.35
C ASP A 20 21.90 6.36 -2.73
N SER A 21 22.09 5.07 -2.46
CA SER A 21 21.10 4.05 -2.81
C SER A 21 20.00 4.02 -1.75
N LEU A 22 18.76 4.25 -2.16
CA LEU A 22 17.62 4.18 -1.24
C LEU A 22 17.35 2.72 -0.85
N GLN A 23 17.58 2.39 0.42
CA GLN A 23 17.00 1.19 1.03
C GLN A 23 15.63 1.53 1.64
N LEU A 24 14.55 1.15 0.97
CA LEU A 24 13.17 1.33 1.45
C LEU A 24 12.65 0.04 2.09
N THR A 25 12.10 0.13 3.30
CA THR A 25 11.32 -0.94 3.90
C THR A 25 9.84 -0.65 3.71
N LEU A 26 9.18 -1.42 2.87
CA LEU A 26 7.75 -1.36 2.67
C LEU A 26 7.06 -2.30 3.66
N ILE A 27 6.15 -1.77 4.45
CA ILE A 27 5.19 -2.53 5.25
C ILE A 27 3.84 -2.40 4.55
N HIS A 28 3.06 -3.48 4.45
CA HIS A 28 1.71 -3.37 3.93
C HIS A 28 0.68 -4.26 4.62
N THR A 29 -0.58 -3.91 4.43
CA THR A 29 -1.74 -4.74 4.77
C THR A 29 -2.81 -4.67 3.69
N ASN A 30 -3.61 -5.71 3.56
CA ASN A 30 -4.83 -5.72 2.76
C ASN A 30 -5.96 -6.52 3.47
N ASP A 31 -7.22 -6.24 3.11
CA ASP A 31 -8.41 -7.04 3.48
C ASP A 31 -8.52 -7.31 4.99
N ILE A 32 -8.25 -6.30 5.81
CA ILE A 32 -8.29 -6.42 7.27
C ILE A 32 -9.71 -6.71 7.76
N HIS A 33 -10.73 -6.18 7.06
CA HIS A 33 -12.14 -6.38 7.38
C HIS A 33 -12.45 -6.22 8.87
N SER A 34 -12.02 -5.08 9.42
CA SER A 34 -12.27 -4.66 10.82
C SER A 34 -11.87 -5.68 11.90
N ARG A 35 -10.88 -6.53 11.63
CA ARG A 35 -10.30 -7.47 12.59
C ARG A 35 -9.27 -6.78 13.48
N PHE A 36 -9.77 -6.04 14.48
CA PHE A 36 -8.93 -5.33 15.45
C PHE A 36 -8.53 -6.18 16.65
N THR A 37 -9.28 -7.24 16.94
CA THR A 37 -8.98 -8.26 17.96
C THR A 37 -8.25 -9.45 17.34
N PRO A 38 -7.41 -10.17 18.12
CA PRO A 38 -6.75 -11.38 17.63
C PRO A 38 -7.75 -12.50 17.27
N ILE A 39 -7.42 -13.24 16.21
CA ILE A 39 -8.20 -14.39 15.71
C ILE A 39 -7.41 -15.69 15.79
N ASN A 40 -8.10 -16.82 15.83
CA ASN A 40 -7.49 -18.14 15.68
C ASN A 40 -7.46 -18.58 14.19
N ASN A 41 -6.93 -19.78 13.90
CA ASN A 41 -6.84 -20.31 12.53
C ASN A 41 -8.21 -20.66 11.91
N GLU A 42 -9.29 -20.64 12.69
CA GLU A 42 -10.66 -20.78 12.20
C GLU A 42 -11.31 -19.41 11.91
N LEU A 43 -10.50 -18.34 11.95
CA LEU A 43 -10.92 -16.94 11.74
C LEU A 43 -11.96 -16.44 12.76
N LYS A 44 -12.04 -17.08 13.93
CA LYS A 44 -12.90 -16.70 15.05
C LYS A 44 -12.14 -15.84 16.04
N ASP A 45 -12.88 -15.02 16.79
CA ASP A 45 -12.31 -14.33 17.96
C ASP A 45 -11.69 -15.34 18.92
N CYS A 46 -10.51 -15.00 19.41
CA CYS A 46 -9.75 -15.88 20.28
C CYS A 46 -10.46 -16.16 21.61
N THR A 47 -10.55 -17.44 21.96
CA THR A 47 -10.97 -17.88 23.29
C THR A 47 -9.81 -17.83 24.30
N ALA A 48 -10.11 -17.94 25.59
CA ALA A 48 -9.08 -18.06 26.61
C ALA A 48 -8.15 -19.28 26.38
N ALA A 49 -8.69 -20.37 25.82
CA ALA A 49 -7.91 -21.55 25.47
C ALA A 49 -6.94 -21.29 24.30
N ASP A 50 -7.38 -20.55 23.27
CA ASP A 50 -6.53 -20.16 22.15
C ASP A 50 -5.36 -19.28 22.62
N ILE A 51 -5.63 -18.35 23.53
CA ILE A 51 -4.61 -17.48 24.13
C ILE A 51 -3.60 -18.31 24.92
N ALA A 52 -4.06 -19.22 25.79
CA ALA A 52 -3.20 -20.08 26.59
C ALA A 52 -2.34 -21.02 25.72
N ALA A 53 -2.87 -21.46 24.58
CA ALA A 53 -2.16 -22.30 23.62
C ALA A 53 -1.28 -21.50 22.63
N ASN A 54 -1.21 -20.17 22.76
CA ASN A 54 -0.54 -19.27 21.80
C ASN A 54 -0.99 -19.48 20.34
N LYS A 55 -2.28 -19.71 20.13
CA LYS A 55 -2.92 -19.93 18.82
C LYS A 55 -3.71 -18.71 18.32
N CYS A 56 -3.35 -17.53 18.81
CA CYS A 56 -3.96 -16.26 18.46
C CYS A 56 -3.05 -15.42 17.57
N PHE A 57 -3.58 -14.95 16.46
CA PHE A 57 -2.85 -14.23 15.42
C PHE A 57 -3.49 -12.86 15.15
N GLY A 58 -2.71 -11.96 14.57
CA GLY A 58 -3.18 -10.64 14.17
C GLY A 58 -3.68 -9.75 15.32
N GLY A 59 -4.66 -8.90 14.98
CA GLY A 59 -5.17 -7.83 15.83
C GLY A 59 -4.31 -6.57 15.82
N ALA A 60 -4.96 -5.42 15.98
CA ALA A 60 -4.34 -4.10 15.84
C ALA A 60 -3.18 -3.88 16.83
N ALA A 61 -3.29 -4.40 18.06
CA ALA A 61 -2.26 -4.25 19.09
C ALA A 61 -0.95 -5.00 18.76
N LYS A 62 -1.06 -6.23 18.21
CA LYS A 62 0.13 -6.98 17.77
C LYS A 62 0.76 -6.32 16.56
N ARG A 63 -0.07 -5.87 15.60
CA ARG A 63 0.40 -5.12 14.42
C ARG A 63 1.14 -3.86 14.82
N MET A 64 0.59 -3.06 15.73
CA MET A 64 1.24 -1.87 16.26
C MET A 64 2.62 -2.17 16.84
N THR A 65 2.75 -3.27 17.59
CA THR A 65 4.04 -3.68 18.16
C THR A 65 5.06 -4.02 17.07
N ALA A 66 4.64 -4.76 16.04
CA ALA A 66 5.49 -5.11 14.90
C ALA A 66 5.93 -3.85 14.11
N VAL A 67 4.98 -2.99 13.75
CA VAL A 67 5.24 -1.73 13.02
C VAL A 67 6.21 -0.83 13.78
N ARG A 68 6.01 -0.66 15.09
CA ARG A 68 6.94 0.14 15.94
C ARG A 68 8.34 -0.46 15.97
N ARG A 69 8.47 -1.79 16.00
CA ARG A 69 9.77 -2.47 15.97
C ARG A 69 10.47 -2.26 14.62
N ILE A 70 9.74 -2.37 13.51
CA ILE A 70 10.28 -2.15 12.16
C ILE A 70 10.74 -0.69 12.02
N ARG A 71 9.89 0.28 12.37
CA ARG A 71 10.23 1.72 12.34
C ARG A 71 11.39 2.13 13.25
N LYS A 72 11.65 1.37 14.33
CA LYS A 72 12.84 1.58 15.17
C LYS A 72 14.11 0.99 14.53
N LYS A 73 13.98 -0.05 13.70
CA LYS A 73 15.10 -0.79 13.11
C LYS A 73 15.55 -0.22 11.77
N TYR A 74 14.63 0.26 10.95
CA TYR A 74 14.91 0.72 9.59
C TYR A 74 14.70 2.23 9.46
N LYS A 75 15.60 2.91 8.74
CA LYS A 75 15.57 4.37 8.55
C LYS A 75 14.37 4.80 7.71
N ASN A 76 14.24 4.23 6.51
CA ASN A 76 13.24 4.60 5.53
C ASN A 76 12.16 3.52 5.51
N VAL A 77 10.99 3.84 6.08
CA VAL A 77 9.86 2.92 6.18
C VAL A 77 8.62 3.59 5.60
N LEU A 78 7.89 2.85 4.78
CA LEU A 78 6.59 3.26 4.24
C LEU A 78 5.56 2.21 4.61
N PHE A 79 4.42 2.61 5.18
CA PHE A 79 3.35 1.72 5.61
C PHE A 79 2.07 1.98 4.81
N LEU A 80 1.72 1.04 3.94
CA LEU A 80 0.62 1.16 2.98
C LEU A 80 -0.52 0.20 3.32
N ASP A 81 -1.74 0.56 2.95
CA ASP A 81 -2.89 -0.32 3.00
C ASP A 81 -3.54 -0.43 1.62
N ALA A 82 -3.86 -1.65 1.18
CA ALA A 82 -4.44 -1.90 -0.13
C ALA A 82 -5.97 -2.03 -0.11
N GLY A 83 -6.66 -1.52 0.92
CA GLY A 83 -8.12 -1.42 0.96
C GLY A 83 -8.82 -2.54 1.74
N ASP A 84 -10.15 -2.42 1.84
CA ASP A 84 -11.05 -3.31 2.57
C ASP A 84 -10.74 -3.39 4.07
N GLN A 85 -10.61 -2.22 4.70
CA GLN A 85 -10.64 -2.08 6.16
C GLN A 85 -12.08 -2.20 6.67
N TYR A 86 -13.04 -1.77 5.86
CA TYR A 86 -14.46 -1.83 6.15
C TYR A 86 -15.00 -3.27 6.18
N GLN A 87 -16.17 -3.41 6.80
CA GLN A 87 -16.91 -4.67 6.93
C GLN A 87 -16.19 -5.73 7.79
N GLY A 88 -16.84 -6.89 7.99
CA GLY A 88 -16.23 -8.12 8.51
C GLY A 88 -16.56 -8.46 9.97
N THR A 89 -16.65 -7.47 10.86
CA THR A 89 -16.86 -7.71 12.30
C THR A 89 -17.86 -6.73 12.92
N LEU A 90 -18.26 -7.02 14.16
CA LEU A 90 -19.11 -6.14 14.96
C LEU A 90 -18.46 -4.76 15.20
N TRP A 91 -17.13 -4.64 15.11
CA TRP A 91 -16.45 -3.33 15.18
C TRP A 91 -16.97 -2.38 14.12
N TYR A 92 -17.09 -2.83 12.87
CA TYR A 92 -17.60 -1.99 11.80
C TYR A 92 -19.10 -1.71 11.96
N VAL A 93 -19.88 -2.73 12.32
CA VAL A 93 -21.34 -2.59 12.48
C VAL A 93 -21.68 -1.52 13.54
N LEU A 94 -20.97 -1.51 14.67
CA LEU A 94 -21.23 -0.60 15.78
C LEU A 94 -20.55 0.76 15.62
N PHE A 95 -19.30 0.80 15.16
CA PHE A 95 -18.47 2.01 15.21
C PHE A 95 -18.13 2.61 13.84
N ARG A 96 -18.44 1.90 12.74
CA ARG A 96 -18.27 2.37 11.36
C ARG A 96 -16.86 2.91 11.12
N HIS A 97 -16.75 3.91 10.24
CA HIS A 97 -15.51 4.62 9.88
C HIS A 97 -14.68 5.04 11.10
N LYS A 98 -15.31 5.41 12.21
CA LYS A 98 -14.62 5.97 13.37
C LYS A 98 -13.59 5.01 13.96
N ALA A 99 -13.96 3.74 14.12
CA ALA A 99 -13.03 2.73 14.64
C ALA A 99 -11.88 2.46 13.65
N ILE A 100 -12.16 2.45 12.34
CA ILE A 100 -11.13 2.27 11.30
C ILE A 100 -10.16 3.45 11.35
N ALA A 101 -10.66 4.69 11.28
CA ALA A 101 -9.85 5.90 11.33
C ALA A 101 -9.00 5.96 12.60
N ASP A 102 -9.58 5.69 13.77
CA ASP A 102 -8.85 5.71 15.04
C ASP A 102 -7.71 4.70 15.07
N VAL A 103 -7.97 3.46 14.66
CA VAL A 103 -6.97 2.38 14.66
C VAL A 103 -5.86 2.67 13.65
N MET A 104 -6.20 3.06 12.42
CA MET A 104 -5.21 3.34 11.39
C MET A 104 -4.38 4.59 11.71
N ASN A 105 -5.01 5.65 12.25
CA ASN A 105 -4.31 6.85 12.71
C ASN A 105 -3.34 6.52 13.85
N ALA A 106 -3.74 5.65 14.80
CA ALA A 106 -2.86 5.22 15.88
C ALA A 106 -1.67 4.40 15.36
N LEU A 107 -1.90 3.54 14.37
CA LEU A 107 -0.86 2.76 13.67
C LEU A 107 0.05 3.63 12.81
N ARG A 108 -0.40 4.86 12.51
CA ARG A 108 0.28 5.83 11.63
C ARG A 108 0.53 5.20 10.27
N TYR A 109 -0.51 4.76 9.57
CA TYR A 109 -0.38 4.44 8.14
C TYR A 109 0.10 5.68 7.39
N ASP A 110 0.86 5.46 6.32
CA ASP A 110 1.40 6.53 5.50
C ASP A 110 0.50 6.82 4.30
N ALA A 111 -0.16 5.80 3.74
CA ALA A 111 -1.25 5.95 2.76
C ALA A 111 -2.15 4.70 2.71
N MET A 112 -3.35 4.84 2.16
CA MET A 112 -4.30 3.75 1.92
C MET A 112 -4.92 3.88 0.54
N ALA A 113 -5.07 2.78 -0.19
CA ALA A 113 -5.95 2.71 -1.35
C ALA A 113 -7.38 2.34 -0.91
N LEU A 114 -8.39 2.83 -1.63
CA LEU A 114 -9.77 2.35 -1.43
C LEU A 114 -9.92 0.90 -1.89
N GLY A 115 -10.64 0.10 -1.12
CA GLY A 115 -11.23 -1.16 -1.53
C GLY A 115 -12.71 -1.02 -1.88
N ASN A 116 -13.32 -2.12 -2.30
CA ASN A 116 -14.75 -2.10 -2.66
C ASN A 116 -15.64 -1.91 -1.43
N HIS A 117 -15.26 -2.44 -0.27
CA HIS A 117 -16.08 -2.36 0.94
C HIS A 117 -16.13 -0.97 1.56
N GLU A 118 -15.18 -0.09 1.23
CA GLU A 118 -15.23 1.32 1.62
C GLU A 118 -16.48 2.05 1.07
N PHE A 119 -17.09 1.51 0.00
CA PHE A 119 -18.32 2.04 -0.61
C PHE A 119 -19.63 1.38 -0.11
N ASP A 120 -19.59 0.49 0.90
CA ASP A 120 -20.76 -0.30 1.33
C ASP A 120 -21.95 0.56 1.79
N HIS A 121 -21.66 1.78 2.21
CA HIS A 121 -22.62 2.78 2.66
C HIS A 121 -22.61 4.02 1.77
N ALA A 122 -22.24 3.85 0.49
CA ALA A 122 -22.12 4.90 -0.51
C ALA A 122 -21.22 6.05 -0.03
N LEU A 123 -21.30 7.22 -0.68
CA LEU A 123 -20.51 8.38 -0.29
C LEU A 123 -20.72 8.82 1.17
N PRO A 124 -21.93 8.81 1.75
CA PRO A 124 -22.13 9.17 3.16
C PRO A 124 -21.35 8.30 4.15
N GLY A 125 -21.05 7.04 3.80
CA GLY A 125 -20.22 6.15 4.61
C GLY A 125 -18.72 6.29 4.38
N LEU A 126 -18.32 6.72 3.19
CA LEU A 126 -16.92 6.90 2.80
C LEU A 126 -16.37 8.26 3.26
N LEU A 127 -17.07 9.35 2.97
CA LEU A 127 -16.59 10.72 3.21
C LEU A 127 -16.11 10.96 4.66
N PRO A 128 -16.76 10.45 5.72
CA PRO A 128 -16.26 10.60 7.09
C PRO A 128 -14.88 9.97 7.31
N LEU A 129 -14.58 8.81 6.72
CA LEU A 129 -13.25 8.20 6.79
C LEU A 129 -12.21 9.11 6.14
N LEU A 130 -12.51 9.66 4.96
CA LEU A 130 -11.61 10.56 4.25
C LEU A 130 -11.31 11.85 5.06
N ARG A 131 -12.29 12.35 5.81
CA ARG A 131 -12.10 13.53 6.69
C ARG A 131 -11.27 13.23 7.94
N GLU A 132 -11.40 12.03 8.51
CA GLU A 132 -10.79 11.67 9.79
C GLU A 132 -9.41 11.02 9.65
N ALA A 133 -9.09 10.44 8.50
CA ALA A 133 -7.78 9.87 8.22
C ALA A 133 -6.70 10.97 8.25
N LYS A 134 -5.59 10.67 8.94
CA LYS A 134 -4.41 11.57 9.04
C LYS A 134 -3.36 11.29 7.96
N PHE A 135 -3.73 10.50 6.96
CA PHE A 135 -2.91 10.06 5.84
C PHE A 135 -3.78 10.09 4.57
N PRO A 136 -3.17 10.23 3.38
CA PRO A 136 -3.92 10.22 2.13
C PRO A 136 -4.60 8.86 1.91
N ILE A 137 -5.89 8.94 1.60
CA ILE A 137 -6.65 7.82 1.03
C ILE A 137 -6.76 8.08 -0.48
N MET A 138 -6.53 7.03 -1.27
CA MET A 138 -6.26 7.16 -2.69
C MET A 138 -7.08 6.22 -3.56
N ALA A 139 -7.50 6.71 -4.72
CA ALA A 139 -7.95 5.88 -5.84
C ALA A 139 -7.93 6.74 -7.11
N ALA A 140 -6.95 6.50 -7.98
CA ALA A 140 -6.72 7.27 -9.19
C ALA A 140 -7.81 7.06 -10.25
N ASN A 141 -8.43 5.89 -10.24
CA ASN A 141 -9.42 5.49 -11.24
C ASN A 141 -10.87 5.72 -10.79
N VAL A 142 -11.10 6.51 -9.73
CA VAL A 142 -12.44 6.95 -9.31
C VAL A 142 -12.71 8.32 -9.91
N ALA A 143 -13.71 8.40 -10.79
CA ALA A 143 -14.21 9.65 -11.36
C ALA A 143 -15.56 10.01 -10.72
N THR A 144 -15.75 11.28 -10.39
CA THR A 144 -16.93 11.75 -9.66
C THR A 144 -17.17 13.23 -9.93
N ASP A 145 -18.44 13.65 -9.92
CA ASP A 145 -18.84 15.06 -9.90
C ASP A 145 -19.03 15.60 -8.48
N ASN A 146 -18.83 14.76 -7.45
CA ASN A 146 -18.93 15.18 -6.06
C ASN A 146 -17.68 15.99 -5.65
N GLU A 147 -17.84 17.29 -5.47
CA GLU A 147 -16.74 18.22 -5.14
C GLU A 147 -15.98 17.85 -3.86
N GLU A 148 -16.68 17.34 -2.84
CA GLU A 148 -16.05 16.96 -1.58
C GLU A 148 -15.17 15.72 -1.76
N LEU A 149 -15.66 14.72 -2.51
CA LEU A 149 -14.88 13.54 -2.83
C LEU A 149 -13.64 13.91 -3.66
N GLN A 150 -13.77 14.79 -4.66
CA GLN A 150 -12.64 15.30 -5.44
C GLN A 150 -11.59 16.01 -4.57
N ALA A 151 -12.03 16.77 -3.56
CA ALA A 151 -11.13 17.48 -2.67
C ALA A 151 -10.33 16.53 -1.76
N LEU A 152 -11.00 15.49 -1.24
CA LEU A 152 -10.46 14.60 -0.22
C LEU A 152 -9.71 13.38 -0.79
N LEU A 153 -10.23 12.76 -1.85
CA LEU A 153 -9.64 11.56 -2.47
C LEU A 153 -8.49 11.95 -3.39
N LYS A 154 -7.31 11.37 -3.18
CA LYS A 154 -6.13 11.66 -4.01
C LYS A 154 -5.91 10.56 -5.05
N PRO A 155 -5.43 10.86 -6.27
CA PRO A 155 -5.04 9.81 -7.20
C PRO A 155 -3.73 9.14 -6.77
N TYR A 156 -2.80 9.94 -6.27
CA TYR A 156 -1.49 9.52 -5.82
C TYR A 156 -0.96 10.42 -4.70
N THR A 157 0.14 10.03 -4.10
CA THR A 157 0.95 10.89 -3.22
C THR A 157 2.45 10.64 -3.48
N ILE A 158 3.31 11.59 -3.08
CA ILE A 158 4.77 11.48 -3.24
C ILE A 158 5.43 11.59 -1.88
N PHE A 159 6.22 10.58 -1.52
CA PHE A 159 7.09 10.59 -0.35
C PHE A 159 8.52 10.88 -0.79
N THR A 160 9.24 11.65 0.02
CA THR A 160 10.66 11.96 -0.23
C THR A 160 11.51 11.36 0.88
N PHE A 161 12.44 10.49 0.51
CA PHE A 161 13.42 9.87 1.41
C PHE A 161 14.81 10.34 1.00
N ASP A 162 15.40 11.20 1.84
CA ASP A 162 16.60 11.95 1.46
C ASP A 162 16.33 12.73 0.15
N ASP A 163 17.04 12.46 -0.96
CA ASP A 163 16.78 13.10 -2.26
C ASP A 163 15.98 12.22 -3.24
N VAL A 164 15.46 11.07 -2.77
CA VAL A 164 14.75 10.09 -3.59
C VAL A 164 13.23 10.22 -3.41
N LYS A 165 12.53 10.52 -4.51
CA LYS A 165 11.07 10.61 -4.57
C LYS A 165 10.45 9.24 -4.88
N VAL A 166 9.51 8.82 -4.04
CA VAL A 166 8.70 7.61 -4.18
C VAL A 166 7.25 8.02 -4.39
N GLY A 167 6.72 7.80 -5.59
CA GLY A 167 5.32 8.02 -5.92
C GLY A 167 4.48 6.80 -5.58
N VAL A 168 3.29 7.01 -5.02
CA VAL A 168 2.35 5.95 -4.67
C VAL A 168 1.01 6.26 -5.32
N ILE A 169 0.56 5.42 -6.26
CA ILE A 169 -0.69 5.61 -7.01
C ILE A 169 -1.74 4.63 -6.48
N GLY A 170 -2.93 5.13 -6.12
CA GLY A 170 -4.05 4.31 -5.67
C GLY A 170 -4.86 3.73 -6.83
N TYR A 171 -5.40 2.52 -6.71
CA TYR A 171 -6.41 1.99 -7.64
C TYR A 171 -7.42 1.07 -6.93
N VAL A 172 -8.60 0.91 -7.51
CA VAL A 172 -9.68 0.08 -6.96
C VAL A 172 -10.44 -0.61 -8.09
N THR A 173 -10.94 -1.82 -7.88
CA THR A 173 -11.65 -2.56 -8.94
C THR A 173 -12.88 -1.82 -9.45
N PRO A 174 -13.07 -1.69 -10.78
CA PRO A 174 -14.33 -1.22 -11.37
C PRO A 174 -15.54 -2.10 -11.01
N LEU A 175 -15.32 -3.34 -10.57
CA LEU A 175 -16.37 -4.22 -10.07
C LEU A 175 -17.03 -3.68 -8.80
N THR A 176 -16.45 -2.68 -8.13
CA THR A 176 -17.03 -2.01 -6.96
C THR A 176 -18.46 -1.54 -7.20
N LYS A 177 -18.82 -1.11 -8.42
CA LYS A 177 -20.22 -0.76 -8.78
C LYS A 177 -21.23 -1.90 -8.60
N LYS A 178 -20.76 -3.15 -8.71
CA LYS A 178 -21.56 -4.36 -8.56
C LYS A 178 -21.46 -4.95 -7.17
N LEU A 179 -20.28 -4.83 -6.55
CA LEU A 179 -19.98 -5.43 -5.25
C LEU A 179 -20.45 -4.55 -4.07
N SER A 180 -20.61 -3.25 -4.30
CA SER A 180 -20.91 -2.27 -3.27
C SER A 180 -21.82 -1.15 -3.78
N LYS A 181 -22.14 -0.15 -2.93
CA LYS A 181 -23.09 0.92 -3.24
C LYS A 181 -22.43 2.14 -3.88
N ALA A 182 -21.58 1.90 -4.88
CA ALA A 182 -20.80 2.94 -5.54
C ALA A 182 -21.46 3.47 -6.83
N HIS A 183 -22.77 3.72 -6.80
CA HIS A 183 -23.51 4.17 -8.00
C HIS A 183 -23.28 5.66 -8.35
N GLU A 184 -22.76 6.45 -7.40
CA GLU A 184 -22.53 7.89 -7.52
C GLU A 184 -21.16 8.25 -8.11
N VAL A 185 -20.34 7.24 -8.43
CA VAL A 185 -19.00 7.40 -8.98
C VAL A 185 -18.80 6.47 -10.17
N GLU A 186 -17.94 6.87 -11.08
CA GLU A 186 -17.46 6.06 -12.20
C GLU A 186 -16.08 5.47 -11.88
N PHE A 187 -15.80 4.32 -12.46
CA PHE A 187 -14.50 3.66 -12.32
C PHE A 187 -13.87 3.51 -13.70
N GLU A 188 -12.76 4.23 -13.92
CA GLU A 188 -11.92 4.07 -15.11
C GLU A 188 -11.13 2.73 -15.03
N ASP A 189 -10.65 2.26 -16.19
CA ASP A 189 -9.79 1.08 -16.29
C ASP A 189 -8.46 1.29 -15.54
N GLU A 190 -8.08 0.31 -14.71
CA GLU A 190 -6.91 0.44 -13.84
C GLU A 190 -5.61 0.63 -14.62
N ILE A 191 -5.41 -0.15 -15.69
CA ILE A 191 -4.18 -0.11 -16.49
C ILE A 191 -4.05 1.25 -17.19
N GLN A 192 -5.13 1.77 -17.78
CA GLN A 192 -5.12 3.07 -18.45
C GLN A 192 -4.76 4.21 -17.50
N VAL A 193 -5.40 4.25 -16.33
CA VAL A 193 -5.17 5.31 -15.34
C VAL A 193 -3.79 5.22 -14.73
N LEU A 194 -3.34 4.02 -14.35
CA LEU A 194 -2.01 3.81 -13.81
C LEU A 194 -0.93 4.18 -14.84
N THR A 195 -1.15 3.87 -16.13
CA THR A 195 -0.22 4.27 -17.19
C THR A 195 -0.10 5.80 -17.28
N ARG A 196 -1.23 6.52 -17.23
CA ARG A 196 -1.28 7.99 -17.27
C ARG A 196 -0.53 8.60 -16.09
N PHE A 197 -0.85 8.19 -14.86
CA PHE A 197 -0.21 8.76 -13.67
C PHE A 197 1.24 8.32 -13.51
N ALA A 198 1.60 7.09 -13.88
CA ALA A 198 3.00 6.65 -13.85
C ALA A 198 3.86 7.49 -14.81
N ALA A 199 3.38 7.76 -16.02
CA ALA A 199 4.07 8.64 -16.96
C ALA A 199 4.23 10.06 -16.39
N GLN A 200 3.15 10.64 -15.86
CA GLN A 200 3.19 11.96 -15.21
C GLN A 200 4.23 12.02 -14.08
N LEU A 201 4.23 11.05 -13.16
CA LEU A 201 5.18 11.03 -12.05
C LEU A 201 6.63 10.89 -12.53
N LYS A 202 6.88 10.14 -13.60
CA LYS A 202 8.22 10.09 -14.22
C LYS A 202 8.65 11.44 -14.78
N GLU A 203 7.77 12.18 -15.42
CA GLU A 203 8.05 13.55 -15.91
C GLU A 203 8.34 14.52 -14.76
N GLU A 204 7.70 14.34 -13.60
CA GLU A 204 7.95 15.11 -12.37
C GLU A 204 9.24 14.71 -11.62
N GLY A 205 10.02 13.79 -12.20
CA GLY A 205 11.29 13.31 -11.64
C GLY A 205 11.15 12.33 -10.50
N VAL A 206 10.01 11.63 -10.37
CA VAL A 206 9.85 10.55 -9.39
C VAL A 206 10.75 9.38 -9.75
N ASN A 207 11.49 8.88 -8.75
CA ASN A 207 12.51 7.85 -8.96
C ASN A 207 11.89 6.44 -8.97
N MET A 208 11.00 6.17 -8.02
CA MET A 208 10.31 4.89 -7.82
C MET A 208 8.80 5.09 -7.77
N ILE A 209 8.04 4.20 -8.40
CA ILE A 209 6.57 4.25 -8.43
C ILE A 209 5.99 2.95 -7.90
N ILE A 210 5.15 3.07 -6.88
CA ILE A 210 4.40 1.97 -6.26
C ILE A 210 2.93 2.14 -6.67
N ALA A 211 2.32 1.11 -7.24
CA ALA A 211 0.88 1.01 -7.35
C ALA A 211 0.35 0.30 -6.10
N VAL A 212 -0.62 0.88 -5.40
CA VAL A 212 -1.30 0.26 -4.25
C VAL A 212 -2.78 0.21 -4.55
N GLY A 213 -3.41 -0.95 -4.42
CA GLY A 213 -4.81 -1.01 -4.77
C GLY A 213 -5.49 -2.35 -4.63
N HIS A 214 -6.76 -2.34 -5.03
CA HIS A 214 -7.74 -3.34 -4.62
C HIS A 214 -8.48 -3.93 -5.82
N SER A 215 -7.74 -4.63 -6.70
CA SER A 215 -8.30 -5.29 -7.89
C SER A 215 -8.04 -6.78 -8.00
N GLY A 216 -7.36 -7.37 -7.01
CA GLY A 216 -7.08 -8.79 -6.97
C GLY A 216 -5.81 -9.18 -7.72
N ILE A 217 -5.23 -10.29 -7.29
CA ILE A 217 -3.89 -10.72 -7.71
C ILE A 217 -3.71 -10.79 -9.23
N GLN A 218 -4.75 -11.18 -9.97
CA GLN A 218 -4.62 -11.27 -11.44
C GLN A 218 -4.51 -9.90 -12.11
N MET A 219 -5.21 -8.89 -11.60
CA MET A 219 -5.03 -7.52 -12.09
C MET A 219 -3.67 -6.97 -11.66
N ASP A 220 -3.23 -7.25 -10.43
CA ASP A 220 -1.95 -6.79 -9.90
C ASP A 220 -0.77 -7.30 -10.75
N ARG A 221 -0.82 -8.57 -11.15
CA ARG A 221 0.12 -9.17 -12.10
C ARG A 221 0.08 -8.51 -13.47
N LEU A 222 -1.13 -8.24 -13.99
CA LEU A 222 -1.29 -7.54 -15.27
C LEU A 222 -0.75 -6.11 -15.22
N ILE A 223 -0.91 -5.40 -14.10
CA ILE A 223 -0.34 -4.06 -13.89
C ILE A 223 1.17 -4.12 -14.04
N CYS A 224 1.85 -5.05 -13.34
CA CYS A 224 3.30 -5.20 -13.48
C CYS A 224 3.74 -5.54 -14.92
N GLN A 225 2.94 -6.32 -15.65
CA GLN A 225 3.26 -6.72 -17.02
C GLN A 225 3.01 -5.62 -18.06
N LYS A 226 2.01 -4.75 -17.83
CA LYS A 226 1.48 -3.86 -18.87
C LYS A 226 1.66 -2.38 -18.60
N VAL A 227 1.84 -1.96 -17.35
CA VAL A 227 1.98 -0.54 -16.99
C VAL A 227 3.48 -0.18 -16.90
N PRO A 228 4.01 0.62 -17.83
CA PRO A 228 5.40 1.05 -17.77
C PRO A 228 5.66 1.85 -16.50
N ASN A 229 6.92 1.83 -16.05
CA ASN A 229 7.44 2.61 -14.93
C ASN A 229 6.99 2.21 -13.52
N ILE A 230 6.03 1.30 -13.34
CA ILE A 230 5.73 0.72 -12.02
C ILE A 230 6.90 -0.17 -11.57
N ASP A 231 7.31 -0.02 -10.31
CA ASP A 231 8.38 -0.81 -9.68
C ASP A 231 7.80 -1.87 -8.72
N ILE A 232 6.70 -1.54 -8.03
CA ILE A 232 6.06 -2.42 -7.05
C ILE A 232 4.53 -2.27 -7.17
N VAL A 233 3.82 -3.39 -7.09
CA VAL A 233 2.37 -3.46 -6.94
C VAL A 233 2.05 -4.09 -5.57
N VAL A 234 1.32 -3.36 -4.75
CA VAL A 234 0.81 -3.80 -3.44
C VAL A 234 -0.69 -4.03 -3.57
N GLY A 235 -1.08 -5.30 -3.60
CA GLY A 235 -2.44 -5.73 -3.91
C GLY A 235 -3.29 -6.12 -2.71
N GLY A 236 -4.58 -6.31 -2.97
CA GLY A 236 -5.60 -6.82 -2.03
C GLY A 236 -6.73 -7.52 -2.78
N HIS A 237 -7.93 -7.59 -2.19
CA HIS A 237 -9.19 -8.11 -2.74
C HIS A 237 -9.33 -9.64 -2.78
N THR A 238 -8.31 -10.34 -3.25
CA THR A 238 -8.38 -11.80 -3.47
C THR A 238 -7.89 -12.62 -2.29
N ASN A 239 -7.53 -11.98 -1.17
CA ASN A 239 -6.99 -12.61 0.02
C ASN A 239 -5.81 -13.54 -0.27
N THR A 240 -4.98 -13.18 -1.25
CA THR A 240 -3.93 -14.05 -1.78
C THR A 240 -2.77 -14.13 -0.80
N PHE A 241 -2.35 -15.35 -0.45
CA PHE A 241 -1.19 -15.56 0.42
C PHE A 241 0.05 -15.89 -0.43
N LEU A 242 0.96 -14.94 -0.54
CA LEU A 242 2.27 -15.14 -1.14
C LEU A 242 3.30 -15.39 -0.05
N TYR A 243 4.15 -16.40 -0.23
CA TYR A 243 5.19 -16.72 0.74
C TYR A 243 6.35 -17.49 0.10
N SER A 244 7.58 -17.15 0.49
CA SER A 244 8.79 -17.85 0.05
C SER A 244 9.27 -18.84 1.12
N GLY A 245 9.22 -20.14 0.80
CA GLY A 245 9.64 -21.22 1.70
C GLY A 245 8.47 -21.96 2.34
N LYS A 246 8.65 -22.45 3.57
CA LYS A 246 7.60 -23.18 4.29
C LYS A 246 6.61 -22.21 4.93
N ALA A 247 5.31 -22.40 4.66
CA ALA A 247 4.25 -21.61 5.26
C ALA A 247 4.35 -21.64 6.81
N PRO A 248 4.25 -20.47 7.48
CA PRO A 248 4.35 -20.40 8.94
C PRO A 248 3.02 -20.74 9.64
N SER A 249 1.94 -20.91 8.89
CA SER A 249 0.60 -21.25 9.41
C SER A 249 -0.17 -22.12 8.41
N VAL A 250 -1.50 -22.08 8.47
CA VAL A 250 -2.41 -22.97 7.71
C VAL A 250 -2.75 -22.48 6.30
N GLU A 251 -2.40 -21.24 5.96
CA GLU A 251 -2.70 -20.68 4.63
C GLU A 251 -1.91 -21.39 3.54
N GLU A 252 -2.59 -21.70 2.44
CA GLU A 252 -1.97 -22.25 1.23
C GLU A 252 -1.16 -21.16 0.51
N ILE A 253 0.09 -21.49 0.17
CA ILE A 253 0.98 -20.59 -0.58
C ILE A 253 0.52 -20.57 -2.04
N GLN A 254 0.11 -19.40 -2.51
CA GLN A 254 -0.38 -19.20 -3.88
C GLN A 254 0.69 -18.67 -4.84
N GLY A 255 1.89 -18.37 -4.33
CA GLY A 255 3.05 -17.90 -5.09
C GLY A 255 4.20 -17.46 -4.18
N PRO A 256 5.39 -17.17 -4.73
CA PRO A 256 6.52 -16.64 -3.97
C PRO A 256 6.22 -15.21 -3.49
N TYR A 257 6.84 -14.81 -2.38
CA TYR A 257 6.83 -13.41 -1.91
C TYR A 257 8.24 -12.81 -2.03
N PRO A 258 8.41 -11.71 -2.81
CA PRO A 258 7.47 -11.17 -3.80
C PRO A 258 7.41 -12.06 -5.06
N GLU A 259 6.36 -11.89 -5.88
CA GLU A 259 6.41 -12.30 -7.28
C GLU A 259 7.21 -11.27 -8.09
N ILE A 260 7.95 -11.71 -9.11
CA ILE A 260 8.88 -10.86 -9.88
C ILE A 260 8.57 -10.98 -11.37
N TYR A 261 8.31 -9.84 -12.01
CA TYR A 261 8.03 -9.70 -13.44
C TYR A 261 9.12 -8.87 -14.12
N ASN A 262 9.64 -9.31 -15.27
CA ASN A 262 10.77 -8.65 -15.94
C ASN A 262 10.42 -8.17 -17.36
N ASP A 263 9.12 -8.19 -17.72
CA ASP A 263 8.61 -7.96 -19.07
C ASP A 263 8.93 -6.56 -19.64
N GLN A 264 9.21 -5.58 -18.76
CA GLN A 264 9.40 -4.17 -19.11
C GLN A 264 10.88 -3.70 -19.02
N GLY A 265 11.84 -4.63 -19.04
CA GLY A 265 13.29 -4.31 -19.00
C GLY A 265 13.83 -3.89 -17.62
N LYS A 266 12.95 -3.72 -16.63
CA LYS A 266 13.25 -3.61 -15.20
C LYS A 266 12.32 -4.53 -14.41
N PRO A 267 12.74 -5.06 -13.24
CA PRO A 267 11.87 -5.87 -12.41
C PRO A 267 10.70 -5.04 -11.86
N CYS A 268 9.49 -5.60 -11.91
CA CYS A 268 8.31 -5.17 -11.19
C CYS A 268 7.92 -6.25 -10.18
N LEU A 269 7.67 -5.85 -8.94
CA LEU A 269 7.36 -6.75 -7.83
C LEU A 269 5.87 -6.75 -7.52
N VAL A 270 5.26 -7.92 -7.26
CA VAL A 270 3.89 -8.01 -6.76
C VAL A 270 3.88 -8.60 -5.35
N VAL A 271 3.17 -7.93 -4.43
CA VAL A 271 3.03 -8.34 -3.02
C VAL A 271 1.59 -8.22 -2.54
N THR A 272 1.21 -9.11 -1.63
CA THR A 272 -0.07 -9.14 -0.87
C THR A 272 0.16 -9.97 0.39
N ASP A 273 -0.59 -9.71 1.46
CA ASP A 273 -0.36 -10.27 2.79
C ASP A 273 -1.52 -11.12 3.34
N TYR A 274 -2.19 -11.87 2.46
CA TYR A 274 -3.38 -12.66 2.80
C TYR A 274 -4.55 -11.74 3.18
N ALA A 275 -5.01 -11.74 4.43
CA ALA A 275 -6.20 -11.04 4.89
C ALA A 275 -6.31 -11.02 6.43
N PHE A 276 -7.33 -10.32 6.92
CA PHE A 276 -7.81 -10.34 8.31
C PHE A 276 -6.78 -9.85 9.34
N GLY A 277 -5.71 -9.21 8.86
CA GLY A 277 -4.63 -8.72 9.70
C GLY A 277 -3.82 -9.79 10.39
N LYS A 278 -3.88 -11.03 9.88
CA LYS A 278 -3.13 -12.17 10.43
C LYS A 278 -1.63 -12.01 10.19
N TYR A 279 -1.25 -11.45 9.04
CA TYR A 279 0.11 -11.13 8.66
C TYR A 279 0.35 -9.62 8.63
N LEU A 280 1.62 -9.27 8.46
CA LEU A 280 2.07 -7.93 8.13
C LEU A 280 3.14 -8.11 7.06
N GLY A 281 2.86 -7.61 5.85
CA GLY A 281 3.73 -7.72 4.69
C GLY A 281 5.04 -6.98 4.80
#